data_AF-A0A7I7LM01-F1
#
_entry.id   AF-A0A7I7LM01-F1
#
_cell.length_a   1.000
_cell.length_b   1.000
_cell.length_c   1.000
_cell.angle_alpha   90.00
_cell.angle_beta   90.00
_cell.angle_gamma   90.00
#
_symmetry.space_group_name_H-M   'P 1'
#
loop_
_entity.id
_entity.type
_entity.pdbx_description
1 polymer ?
#
loop_
_entity_poly.entity_id
_entity_poly.type
_entity_poly.pdbx_seq_one_letter_code
_entity_poly.pdbx_strand_id
1 'polypeptide(L)'
;MLRPTGGYFDQLLEPGGWPEVDEDAFYERAQEFTQVLRQVTEVLESCQQRRTQVFDDGVWSGGAADAANGELGTNIGHLMTLQNDLATAITWHKYVAGLVVQAKLAIDTNAEFAHQQILVLQNEPGLTAAERAIAIESLVVATHGANVAVVADTTEQIFASRTWTPPA
;
A
#
# COMPACT_ATOMS: atom_id res chain seq x y z
N MET A 1 -4.27 8.18 8.05
CA MET A 1 -4.83 9.54 7.89
C MET A 1 -6.28 9.53 8.33
N LEU A 2 -6.67 10.48 9.19
CA LEU A 2 -8.04 10.56 9.70
C LEU A 2 -8.98 11.15 8.64
N ARG A 3 -10.19 10.61 8.60
CA ARG A 3 -11.25 11.10 7.74
C ARG A 3 -11.74 12.48 8.22
N PRO A 4 -11.91 13.47 7.32
CA PRO A 4 -12.53 14.75 7.67
C PRO A 4 -13.98 14.56 8.13
N THR A 5 -14.41 15.33 9.13
CA THR A 5 -15.74 15.23 9.72
C THR A 5 -16.36 16.59 10.00
N GLY A 6 -17.70 16.65 10.02
CA GLY A 6 -18.47 17.85 10.35
C GLY A 6 -18.85 18.69 9.14
N GLY A 7 -19.67 19.72 9.34
CA GLY A 7 -20.11 20.62 8.28
C GLY A 7 -20.71 19.88 7.07
N TYR A 8 -20.09 20.06 5.89
CA TYR A 8 -20.50 19.41 4.65
C TYR A 8 -19.64 18.18 4.31
N PHE A 9 -18.64 17.82 5.11
CA PHE A 9 -17.70 16.73 4.78
C PHE A 9 -18.42 15.39 4.57
N ASP A 10 -19.42 15.07 5.37
CA ASP A 10 -20.16 13.81 5.20
C ASP A 10 -20.86 13.75 3.84
N GLN A 11 -21.40 14.86 3.34
CA GLN A 11 -22.09 14.92 2.05
C GLN A 11 -21.10 14.89 0.87
N LEU A 12 -19.88 15.37 1.09
CA LEU A 12 -18.80 15.36 0.10
C LEU A 12 -18.11 13.99 0.00
N LEU A 13 -18.26 13.13 1.02
CA LEU A 13 -17.57 11.85 1.13
C LEU A 13 -18.52 10.65 1.05
N GLU A 14 -19.79 10.76 1.44
CA GLU A 14 -20.72 9.64 1.44
C GLU A 14 -21.64 9.60 0.21
N PRO A 15 -21.86 8.41 -0.39
CA PRO A 15 -21.17 7.14 -0.15
C PRO A 15 -19.88 7.01 -0.97
N GLY A 16 -18.86 6.33 -0.43
CA GLY A 16 -17.74 5.80 -1.22
C GLY A 16 -16.72 6.83 -1.74
N GLY A 17 -16.83 8.09 -1.33
CA GLY A 17 -15.85 9.15 -1.62
C GLY A 17 -14.69 9.17 -0.64
N TRP A 18 -14.53 8.16 0.22
CA TRP A 18 -13.39 8.02 1.13
C TRP A 18 -12.92 6.55 1.18
N PRO A 19 -11.62 6.26 1.02
CA PRO A 19 -11.07 4.93 1.27
C PRO A 19 -11.10 4.63 2.78
N GLU A 20 -11.95 3.70 3.21
CA GLU A 20 -12.05 3.26 4.62
C GLU A 20 -10.90 2.35 5.07
N VAL A 21 -9.94 2.07 4.17
CA VAL A 21 -8.79 1.24 4.47
C VAL A 21 -7.74 2.02 5.26
N ASP A 22 -7.16 1.38 6.28
CA ASP A 22 -6.03 1.93 7.03
C ASP A 22 -4.71 1.67 6.29
N GLU A 23 -4.06 2.74 5.83
CA GLU A 23 -2.76 2.66 5.17
C GLU A 23 -1.64 2.21 6.11
N ASP A 24 -1.75 2.49 7.42
CA ASP A 24 -0.70 2.22 8.39
C ASP A 24 -0.54 0.71 8.57
N ALA A 25 -1.65 -0.04 8.52
CA ALA A 25 -1.65 -1.50 8.54
C ALA A 25 -0.79 -2.13 7.41
N PHE A 26 -0.72 -1.50 6.23
CA PHE A 26 0.15 -1.97 5.14
C PHE A 26 1.63 -1.67 5.44
N TYR A 27 1.94 -0.49 5.97
CA TYR A 27 3.30 -0.15 6.38
C TYR A 27 3.80 -1.05 7.51
N GLU A 28 2.96 -1.33 8.51
CA GLU A 28 3.24 -2.26 9.60
C GLU A 28 3.54 -3.66 9.05
N ARG A 29 2.70 -4.18 8.15
CA ARG A 29 2.95 -5.48 7.52
C ARG A 29 4.25 -5.51 6.72
N ALA A 30 4.57 -4.43 6.00
CA ALA A 30 5.86 -4.32 5.31
C ALA A 30 7.05 -4.34 6.29
N GLN A 31 6.89 -3.75 7.47
CA GLN A 31 7.90 -3.77 8.53
C GLN A 31 8.07 -5.18 9.13
N GLU A 32 6.97 -5.89 9.40
CA GLU A 32 7.00 -7.28 9.86
C GLU A 32 7.77 -8.18 8.87
N PHE A 33 7.44 -8.10 7.58
CA PHE A 33 8.14 -8.85 6.54
C PHE A 33 9.62 -8.46 6.41
N THR A 34 9.96 -7.19 6.66
CA THR A 34 11.36 -6.75 6.68
C THR A 34 12.14 -7.44 7.81
N GLN A 35 11.52 -7.69 8.96
CA GLN A 35 12.17 -8.43 10.05
C GLN A 35 12.38 -9.90 9.68
N VAL A 36 11.38 -10.54 9.07
CA VAL A 36 11.49 -11.92 8.59
C VAL A 36 12.57 -12.03 7.50
N LEU A 37 12.64 -11.08 6.57
CA LEU A 37 13.65 -11.03 5.52
C LEU A 37 15.08 -11.02 6.09
N ARG A 38 15.31 -10.27 7.17
CA ARG A 38 16.62 -10.25 7.85
C ARG A 38 16.97 -11.62 8.40
N GLN A 39 16.04 -12.26 9.12
CA GLN A 39 16.24 -13.61 9.67
C GLN A 39 16.51 -14.66 8.58
N VAL A 40 15.75 -14.63 7.48
CA VAL A 40 15.97 -15.52 6.33
C VAL A 40 17.35 -15.30 5.71
N THR A 41 17.79 -14.04 5.62
CA THR A 41 19.12 -13.69 5.10
C THR A 41 20.22 -14.22 6.00
N GLU A 42 20.10 -14.07 7.32
CA GLU A 42 21.07 -14.61 8.30
C GLU A 42 21.18 -16.15 8.22
N VAL A 43 20.05 -16.85 8.07
CA VAL A 43 20.03 -18.32 7.90
C VAL A 43 20.66 -18.72 6.57
N LEU A 44 20.36 -18.00 5.49
CA LEU A 44 20.93 -18.24 4.16
C LEU A 44 22.46 -18.12 4.20
N GLU A 45 22.99 -17.03 4.75
CA GLU A 45 24.43 -16.81 4.90
C GLU A 45 25.08 -17.91 5.74
N SER A 46 24.45 -18.31 6.85
CA SER A 46 24.92 -19.39 7.70
C SER A 46 24.96 -20.74 6.98
N CYS A 47 23.94 -21.05 6.17
CA CYS A 47 23.89 -22.28 5.37
C CYS A 47 24.97 -22.29 4.29
N GLN A 48 25.17 -21.17 3.59
CA GLN A 48 26.22 -21.03 2.58
C GLN A 48 27.61 -21.21 3.20
N GLN A 49 27.88 -20.53 4.32
CA GLN A 49 29.16 -20.65 5.02
C GLN A 49 29.44 -22.09 5.48
N ARG A 50 28.46 -22.75 6.10
CA ARG A 50 28.61 -24.14 6.57
C ARG A 50 28.78 -25.13 5.43
N ARG A 51 28.09 -24.91 4.30
CA ARG A 51 28.22 -25.74 3.10
C ARG A 51 29.67 -25.74 2.63
N THR A 52 30.28 -24.56 2.52
CA THR A 52 31.69 -24.43 2.11
C THR A 52 32.64 -25.07 3.13
N GLN A 53 32.46 -24.80 4.42
CA GLN A 53 33.32 -25.36 5.47
C GLN A 53 33.28 -26.90 5.55
N VAL A 54 32.13 -27.52 5.30
CA VAL A 54 31.97 -28.96 5.45
C VAL A 54 32.35 -29.71 4.18
N PHE A 55 31.93 -29.21 3.02
CA PHE A 55 32.04 -29.95 1.75
C PHE A 55 33.15 -29.42 0.84
N ASP A 56 33.31 -28.10 0.73
CA ASP A 56 34.27 -27.50 -0.21
C ASP A 56 35.70 -27.51 0.36
N ASP A 57 35.85 -27.34 1.68
CA ASP A 57 37.14 -27.43 2.39
C ASP A 57 37.59 -28.89 2.64
N GLY A 58 36.84 -29.88 2.11
CA GLY A 58 37.20 -31.29 2.14
C GLY A 58 37.07 -31.99 3.50
N VAL A 59 36.39 -31.38 4.48
CA VAL A 59 36.18 -31.93 5.83
C VAL A 59 35.36 -33.22 5.78
N TRP A 60 34.36 -33.30 4.91
CA TRP A 60 33.57 -34.50 4.66
C TRP A 60 33.41 -34.75 3.17
N SER A 61 33.79 -35.95 2.71
CA SER A 61 33.80 -36.33 1.29
C SER A 61 33.27 -37.74 1.03
N GLY A 62 32.97 -38.04 -0.25
CA GLY A 62 32.39 -39.30 -0.72
C GLY A 62 30.89 -39.19 -1.00
N GLY A 63 30.29 -40.24 -1.57
CA GLY A 63 28.91 -40.16 -2.10
C GLY A 63 27.83 -39.76 -1.08
N ALA A 64 28.00 -40.08 0.20
CA ALA A 64 27.10 -39.61 1.25
C ALA A 64 27.23 -38.09 1.51
N ALA A 65 28.46 -37.57 1.44
CA ALA A 65 28.73 -36.13 1.55
C ALA A 65 28.17 -35.38 0.33
N ASP A 66 28.34 -35.93 -0.88
CA ASP A 66 27.80 -35.35 -2.11
C ASP A 66 26.27 -35.24 -2.06
N ALA A 67 25.59 -36.28 -1.58
CA ALA A 67 24.14 -36.27 -1.40
C ALA A 67 23.71 -35.20 -0.39
N ALA A 68 24.38 -35.11 0.76
CA ALA A 68 24.08 -34.10 1.78
C ALA A 68 24.34 -32.66 1.26
N ASN A 69 25.42 -32.46 0.50
CA ASN A 69 25.75 -31.18 -0.13
C ASN A 69 24.68 -30.78 -1.16
N GLY A 70 24.17 -31.74 -1.94
CA GLY A 70 23.07 -31.53 -2.88
C GLY A 70 21.80 -31.06 -2.19
N GLU A 71 21.36 -31.77 -1.14
CA GLU A 71 20.17 -31.39 -0.36
C GLU A 71 20.31 -30.03 0.33
N LEU A 72 21.48 -29.72 0.89
CA LEU A 72 21.75 -28.39 1.45
C LEU A 72 21.70 -27.30 0.37
N GLY A 73 22.22 -27.58 -0.83
CA GLY A 73 22.10 -26.70 -1.99
C GLY A 73 20.65 -26.40 -2.38
N THR A 74 19.79 -27.43 -2.39
CA THR A 74 18.34 -27.27 -2.62
C THR A 74 17.70 -26.36 -1.57
N ASN A 75 18.00 -26.57 -0.28
CA ASN A 75 17.48 -25.72 0.80
C ASN A 75 17.95 -24.26 0.72
N ILE A 76 19.21 -24.03 0.33
CA ILE A 76 19.73 -22.70 0.03
C ILE A 76 18.93 -22.05 -1.11
N GLY A 77 18.61 -22.80 -2.16
CA GLY A 77 17.74 -22.33 -3.25
C GLY A 77 16.36 -21.88 -2.76
N HIS A 78 15.72 -22.67 -1.89
CA HIS A 78 14.43 -22.28 -1.30
C HIS A 78 14.52 -21.01 -0.44
N LEU A 79 15.59 -20.83 0.33
CA LEU A 79 15.82 -19.61 1.11
C LEU A 79 16.00 -18.38 0.23
N MET A 80 16.71 -18.51 -0.91
CA MET A 80 16.85 -17.42 -1.89
C MET A 80 15.52 -17.05 -2.53
N THR A 81 14.69 -18.04 -2.90
CA THR A 81 13.32 -17.78 -3.39
C THR A 81 12.49 -17.03 -2.34
N LEU A 82 12.50 -17.50 -1.09
CA LEU A 82 11.79 -16.83 0.01
C LEU A 82 12.26 -15.39 0.23
N GLN A 83 13.57 -15.14 0.13
CA GLN A 83 14.14 -13.79 0.23
C GLN A 83 13.55 -12.85 -0.84
N ASN A 84 13.47 -13.31 -2.09
CA ASN A 84 12.90 -12.54 -3.21
C ASN A 84 11.40 -12.31 -3.05
N ASP A 85 10.66 -13.34 -2.61
CA ASP A 85 9.22 -13.25 -2.39
C ASP A 85 8.89 -12.26 -1.26
N LEU A 86 9.66 -12.27 -0.17
CA LEU A 86 9.54 -11.29 0.92
C LEU A 86 9.84 -9.87 0.44
N ALA A 87 10.91 -9.66 -0.34
CA ALA A 87 11.22 -8.35 -0.91
C ALA A 87 10.07 -7.84 -1.81
N THR A 88 9.47 -8.73 -2.59
CA THR A 88 8.32 -8.44 -3.43
C THR A 88 7.10 -8.02 -2.61
N ALA A 89 6.77 -8.81 -1.58
CA ALA A 89 5.66 -8.50 -0.69
C ALA A 89 5.86 -7.18 0.07
N ILE A 90 7.08 -6.89 0.56
CA ILE A 90 7.42 -5.64 1.27
C ILE A 90 7.18 -4.43 0.36
N THR A 91 7.68 -4.48 -0.87
CA THR A 91 7.55 -3.34 -1.81
C THR A 91 6.11 -3.15 -2.25
N TRP A 92 5.36 -4.24 -2.45
CA TRP A 92 3.93 -4.17 -2.78
C TRP A 92 3.10 -3.52 -1.67
N HIS A 93 3.29 -3.91 -0.40
CA HIS A 93 2.56 -3.30 0.72
C HIS A 93 2.85 -1.79 0.81
N LYS A 94 4.11 -1.38 0.68
CA LYS A 94 4.49 0.05 0.66
C LYS A 94 3.86 0.80 -0.51
N TYR A 95 3.79 0.18 -1.68
CA TYR A 95 3.16 0.76 -2.86
C TYR A 95 1.67 1.00 -2.64
N VAL A 96 0.93 -0.03 -2.18
CA VAL A 96 -0.51 0.08 -1.88
C VAL A 96 -0.77 1.14 -0.81
N ALA A 97 0.01 1.16 0.27
CA ALA A 97 -0.10 2.19 1.29
C ALA A 97 0.07 3.60 0.70
N GLY A 98 1.08 3.78 -0.16
CA GLY A 98 1.32 5.05 -0.86
C GLY A 98 0.14 5.48 -1.74
N LEU A 99 -0.47 4.55 -2.47
CA LEU A 99 -1.67 4.84 -3.27
C LEU A 99 -2.84 5.30 -2.40
N VAL A 100 -3.09 4.62 -1.28
CA VAL A 100 -4.17 4.99 -0.35
C VAL A 100 -3.93 6.37 0.24
N VAL A 101 -2.70 6.68 0.67
CA VAL A 101 -2.35 8.02 1.19
C VAL A 101 -2.59 9.09 0.15
N GLN A 102 -2.13 8.88 -1.09
CA GLN A 102 -2.33 9.84 -2.18
C GLN A 102 -3.81 10.07 -2.47
N ALA A 103 -4.62 9.01 -2.49
CA ALA A 103 -6.06 9.10 -2.68
C ALA A 103 -6.72 9.93 -1.57
N LYS A 104 -6.41 9.62 -0.30
CA LYS A 104 -6.93 10.35 0.87
C LYS A 104 -6.55 11.84 0.84
N LEU A 105 -5.31 12.17 0.49
CA LEU A 105 -4.86 13.56 0.36
C LEU A 105 -5.58 14.31 -0.77
N ALA A 106 -5.79 13.67 -1.92
CA ALA A 106 -6.52 14.28 -3.03
C ALA A 106 -7.98 14.55 -2.65
N ILE A 107 -8.63 13.58 -1.99
CA ILE A 107 -10.01 13.70 -1.51
C ILE A 107 -10.14 14.76 -0.42
N ASP A 108 -9.23 14.80 0.54
CA ASP A 108 -9.19 15.82 1.59
C ASP A 108 -9.07 17.23 1.00
N THR A 109 -8.17 17.40 0.02
CA THR A 109 -8.00 18.66 -0.71
C THR A 109 -9.29 19.07 -1.43
N ASN A 110 -9.93 18.14 -2.15
CA ASN A 110 -11.20 18.40 -2.83
C ASN A 110 -12.30 18.79 -1.84
N ALA A 111 -12.40 18.07 -0.73
CA ALA A 111 -13.44 18.27 0.27
C ALA A 111 -13.26 19.60 1.02
N GLU A 112 -12.03 19.96 1.41
CA GLU A 112 -11.72 21.24 2.05
C GLU A 112 -12.04 22.41 1.10
N PHE A 113 -11.61 22.32 -0.16
CA PHE A 113 -11.90 23.35 -1.16
C PHE A 113 -13.41 23.54 -1.40
N ALA A 114 -14.16 22.45 -1.49
CA ALA A 114 -15.61 22.51 -1.61
C ALA A 114 -16.27 23.05 -0.34
N HIS A 115 -15.82 22.63 0.84
CA HIS A 115 -16.34 23.11 2.12
C HIS A 115 -16.19 24.64 2.25
N GLN A 116 -15.02 25.19 1.93
CA GLN A 116 -14.79 26.64 1.94
C GLN A 116 -15.70 27.38 0.94
N GLN A 117 -15.86 26.85 -0.27
CA GLN A 117 -16.78 27.45 -1.25
C GLN A 117 -18.24 27.41 -0.80
N ILE A 118 -18.66 26.33 -0.13
CA ILE A 118 -20.00 26.25 0.43
C ILE A 118 -20.21 27.33 1.49
N LEU A 119 -19.23 27.58 2.36
CA LEU A 119 -19.30 28.68 3.34
C LEU A 119 -19.42 30.06 2.66
N VAL A 120 -18.74 30.27 1.53
CA VAL A 120 -18.90 31.49 0.73
C VAL A 120 -20.31 31.58 0.14
N LEU A 121 -20.78 30.52 -0.52
CA LEU A 121 -22.13 30.44 -1.08
C LEU A 121 -23.21 30.64 -0.01
N GLN A 122 -22.99 30.19 1.22
CA GLN A 122 -23.91 30.40 2.35
C GLN A 122 -24.07 31.86 2.75
N ASN A 123 -23.08 32.70 2.47
CA ASN A 123 -23.05 34.11 2.85
C ASN A 123 -23.20 35.07 1.67
N GLU A 124 -23.33 34.56 0.44
CA GLU A 124 -23.47 35.37 -0.78
C GLU A 124 -24.79 36.19 -0.76
N PRO A 125 -24.74 37.53 -0.68
CA PRO A 125 -25.94 38.36 -0.58
C PRO A 125 -26.76 38.42 -1.88
N GLY A 126 -26.14 38.13 -3.04
CA GLY A 126 -26.81 38.16 -4.34
C GLY A 126 -27.75 36.98 -4.62
N LEU A 127 -27.69 35.91 -3.81
CA LEU A 127 -28.46 34.68 -4.04
C LEU A 127 -29.73 34.62 -3.19
N THR A 128 -30.85 34.30 -3.84
CA THR A 128 -32.05 33.84 -3.13
C THR A 128 -31.77 32.51 -2.41
N ALA A 129 -32.64 32.16 -1.45
CA ALA A 129 -32.50 30.88 -0.73
C ALA A 129 -32.54 29.66 -1.67
N ALA A 130 -33.35 29.71 -2.73
CA ALA A 130 -33.46 28.63 -3.71
C ALA A 130 -32.20 28.52 -4.58
N GLU A 131 -31.69 29.63 -5.11
CA GLU A 131 -30.46 29.64 -5.91
C GLU A 131 -29.24 29.19 -5.09
N ARG A 132 -29.18 29.59 -3.82
CA ARG A 132 -28.15 29.16 -2.88
C ARG A 132 -28.17 27.65 -2.65
N ALA A 133 -29.35 27.07 -2.40
CA ALA A 133 -29.50 25.64 -2.22
C ALA A 133 -29.04 24.86 -3.46
N ILE A 134 -29.46 25.31 -4.65
CA ILE A 134 -29.08 24.69 -5.93
C ILE A 134 -27.56 24.76 -6.16
N ALA A 135 -26.93 25.91 -5.87
CA ALA A 135 -25.49 26.08 -6.04
C ALA A 135 -24.69 25.17 -5.09
N ILE A 136 -25.09 25.09 -3.82
CA ILE A 136 -24.45 24.22 -2.83
C ILE A 136 -24.64 22.75 -3.21
N GLU A 137 -25.84 22.33 -3.58
CA GLU A 137 -26.12 20.95 -4.00
C GLU A 137 -25.31 20.56 -5.23
N SER A 138 -25.23 21.45 -6.23
CA SER A 138 -24.44 21.21 -7.44
C SER A 138 -22.95 21.04 -7.13
N LEU A 139 -22.41 21.85 -6.22
CA LEU A 139 -21.03 21.73 -5.77
C LEU A 139 -20.80 20.43 -4.99
N VAL A 140 -21.70 20.07 -4.07
CA VAL A 140 -21.63 18.82 -3.31
C VAL A 140 -21.62 17.61 -4.24
N VAL A 141 -22.56 17.53 -5.20
CA VAL A 141 -22.65 16.41 -6.15
C VAL A 141 -21.40 16.32 -7.02
N ALA A 142 -20.90 17.45 -7.53
CA ALA A 142 -19.71 17.47 -8.36
C ALA A 142 -18.46 17.01 -7.59
N THR A 143 -18.25 17.52 -6.38
CA THR A 143 -17.10 17.15 -5.55
C THR A 143 -17.20 15.71 -5.06
N HIS A 144 -18.37 15.25 -4.62
CA HIS A 144 -18.58 13.86 -4.25
C HIS A 144 -18.27 12.91 -5.41
N GLY A 145 -18.77 13.22 -6.62
CA GLY A 145 -18.46 12.44 -7.83
C GLY A 145 -16.95 12.39 -8.14
N ALA A 146 -16.23 13.50 -7.98
CA ALA A 146 -14.77 13.54 -8.14
C ALA A 146 -14.05 12.68 -7.08
N ASN A 147 -14.51 12.72 -5.82
CA ASN A 147 -13.93 11.91 -4.75
C ASN A 147 -14.15 10.41 -4.98
N VAL A 148 -15.35 10.01 -5.38
CA VAL A 148 -15.65 8.61 -5.76
C VAL A 148 -14.77 8.15 -6.93
N ALA A 149 -14.54 9.02 -7.92
CA ALA A 149 -13.65 8.70 -9.04
C ALA A 149 -12.20 8.46 -8.57
N VAL A 150 -11.68 9.27 -7.64
CA VAL A 150 -10.35 9.04 -7.04
C VAL A 150 -10.27 7.68 -6.35
N VAL A 151 -11.31 7.28 -5.62
CA VAL A 151 -11.37 5.95 -4.98
C VAL A 151 -11.39 4.82 -6.03
N ALA A 152 -12.17 4.99 -7.10
CA ALA A 152 -12.25 4.02 -8.19
C ALA A 152 -10.89 3.85 -8.91
N ASP A 153 -10.25 4.95 -9.31
CA ASP A 153 -8.95 4.95 -9.99
C ASP A 153 -7.86 4.31 -9.11
N THR A 154 -7.90 4.58 -7.80
CA THR A 154 -6.99 3.96 -6.83
C THR A 154 -7.19 2.45 -6.75
N THR A 155 -8.45 2.00 -6.77
CA THR A 155 -8.79 0.58 -6.79
C THR A 155 -8.27 -0.11 -8.05
N GLU A 156 -8.38 0.53 -9.20
CA GLU A 156 -7.84 0.01 -10.47
C GLU A 156 -6.32 -0.13 -10.45
N GLN A 157 -5.61 0.85 -9.89
CA GLN A 157 -4.15 0.79 -9.72
C GLN A 157 -3.72 -0.36 -8.81
N ILE A 158 -4.42 -0.56 -7.68
CA ILE A 158 -4.18 -1.69 -6.79
C ILE A 158 -4.47 -3.01 -7.53
N PHE A 159 -5.56 -3.10 -8.29
CA PHE A 159 -5.87 -4.31 -9.06
C PHE A 159 -4.81 -4.62 -10.13
N ALA A 160 -4.31 -3.60 -10.83
CA ALA A 160 -3.23 -3.74 -11.80
C ALA A 160 -1.93 -4.25 -11.16
N SER A 161 -1.70 -3.96 -9.88
CA SER A 161 -0.53 -4.44 -9.12
C SER A 161 -0.56 -5.93 -8.78
N ARG A 162 -1.56 -6.71 -9.22
CA ARG A 162 -1.61 -8.18 -8.98
C ARG A 162 -0.41 -8.95 -9.54
N THR A 163 0.28 -8.40 -10.53
CA THR A 163 1.53 -8.94 -11.10
C THR A 163 2.72 -8.07 -10.70
N TRP A 164 2.71 -7.51 -9.49
CA TRP A 164 3.73 -6.58 -9.02
C TRP A 164 5.12 -7.18 -9.13
N THR A 165 6.00 -6.41 -9.76
CA THR A 165 7.44 -6.62 -9.76
C THR A 165 8.09 -5.41 -9.10
N PRO A 166 8.96 -5.59 -8.10
CA PRO A 166 9.67 -4.48 -7.49
C PRO A 166 10.39 -3.65 -8.56
N PRO A 167 10.34 -2.30 -8.49
CA PRO A 167 11.17 -1.47 -9.35
C PRO A 167 12.66 -1.78 -9.10
N ALA A 168 13.45 -1.75 -10.17
CA ALA A 168 14.89 -1.99 -10.17
C ALA A 168 15.69 -0.88 -9.45
#